data_AF-A0A2S9YHF5-F1
#
_entry.id   AF-A0A2S9YHF5-F1
#
_cell.length_a   1.000
_cell.length_b   1.000
_cell.length_c   1.000
_cell.angle_alpha   90.00
_cell.angle_beta   90.00
_cell.angle_gamma   90.00
#
_symmetry.space_group_name_H-M   'P 1'
#
loop_
_entity.id
_entity.type
_entity.pdbx_description
1 polymer ?
#
loop_
_entity_poly.entity_id
_entity_poly.type
_entity_poly.pdbx_seq_one_letter_code
_entity_poly.pdbx_strand_id
1 'polypeptide(L)'
;MFEALRDLVDGADAATAQALVEWWREWKLGPELGEVLVEHLCELGQEGLALALPLHEELRPILLDKIEDDPEDAALLDFVLVEHLLALRHAERALELLGARRKLLPSEQLQDLLPPSPERGGQRIRIELYELAATAHQQLGDGQVTALAELARLQPLVRERVEGLIAQLRGGRGGSEEAKALLARAERVRELLDDDGFAAGAALPLAPASDGGETEALARTEPERASALERHRVRALDTQQLELLRHPAARADGVLGRLQGMLAKVAVPDCSVLKSYCERANLGRNVTLARALTDATVILGLGGVEVFVSRGEKSVGLRAYEGGTSFLLIGGDHVNPKSDAYLDEGALRFAVAAELAHLRYSHSRVTSNEVWAGTVDLGLTGLGMLIVAAPILTSLKAPAKHLLDKVGAPAITRWRQKLAGRDAHSLAGDNSQVVAAHRAMQLSADRAGLVACGDPRAAVRAMFAVHPSYLTLWPLVGSHGLRGTVTREIRGDDERERGRLEDLAVRVAAMLSFYLSEEYAQLRAAILE
;
A
#
# COMPACT_ATOMS: atom_id res chain seq x y z
N MET A 1 2.18 -41.57 28.40
CA MET A 1 1.41 -40.94 27.30
C MET A 1 2.26 -40.84 26.04
N PHE A 2 3.37 -40.08 26.05
CA PHE A 2 4.24 -39.93 24.87
C PHE A 2 4.77 -41.26 24.31
N GLU A 3 5.17 -42.22 25.17
CA GLU A 3 5.55 -43.57 24.72
C GLU A 3 4.40 -44.32 24.06
N ALA A 4 3.19 -44.25 24.61
CA ALA A 4 2.00 -44.88 24.01
C ALA A 4 1.61 -44.24 22.67
N LEU A 5 1.82 -42.93 22.49
CA LEU A 5 1.63 -42.26 21.20
C LEU A 5 2.69 -42.68 20.19
N ARG A 6 3.94 -42.89 20.63
CA ARG A 6 4.99 -43.42 19.75
C ARG A 6 4.66 -44.83 19.27
N ASP A 7 4.25 -45.72 20.18
CA ASP A 7 3.84 -47.08 19.83
C ASP A 7 2.64 -47.08 18.86
N LEU A 8 1.72 -46.13 19.01
CA LEU A 8 0.60 -45.93 18.10
C LEU A 8 1.06 -45.52 16.70
N VAL A 9 2.03 -44.61 16.60
CA VAL A 9 2.57 -44.10 15.33
C VAL A 9 3.36 -45.19 14.58
N ASP A 10 4.18 -45.98 15.28
CA ASP A 10 5.05 -47.01 14.68
C ASP A 10 4.29 -48.13 13.95
N GLY A 11 2.97 -48.26 14.16
CA GLY A 11 2.09 -49.23 13.50
C GLY A 11 0.89 -48.60 12.77
N ALA A 12 0.86 -47.27 12.62
CA ALA A 12 -0.31 -46.55 12.14
C ALA A 12 -0.54 -46.69 10.63
N ASP A 13 -1.81 -46.82 10.26
CA ASP A 13 -2.31 -46.72 8.90
C ASP A 13 -3.49 -45.72 8.84
N ALA A 14 -4.11 -45.58 7.66
CA ALA A 14 -5.26 -44.70 7.49
C ALA A 14 -6.46 -45.11 8.38
N ALA A 15 -6.64 -46.41 8.67
CA ALA A 15 -7.69 -46.88 9.57
C ALA A 15 -7.41 -46.46 11.03
N THR A 16 -6.14 -46.42 11.42
CA THR A 16 -5.68 -45.95 12.74
C THR A 16 -6.02 -44.49 12.97
N ALA A 17 -5.84 -43.64 11.95
CA ALA A 17 -6.19 -42.22 12.04
C ALA A 17 -7.70 -42.00 12.22
N GLN A 18 -8.52 -42.77 11.50
CA GLN A 18 -9.97 -42.71 11.64
C GLN A 18 -10.44 -43.23 13.01
N ALA A 19 -9.85 -44.33 13.47
CA ALA A 19 -10.13 -44.89 14.80
C ALA A 19 -9.76 -43.91 15.93
N LEU A 20 -8.70 -43.11 15.75
CA LEU A 20 -8.33 -42.06 16.71
C LEU A 20 -9.41 -40.97 16.82
N VAL A 21 -9.96 -40.53 15.69
CA VAL A 21 -11.06 -39.54 15.66
C VAL A 21 -12.33 -40.12 16.31
N GLU A 22 -12.67 -41.36 15.99
CA GLU A 22 -13.82 -42.05 16.59
C GLU A 22 -13.65 -42.19 18.11
N TRP A 23 -12.48 -42.64 18.56
CA TRP A 23 -12.15 -42.71 19.97
C TRP A 23 -12.27 -41.36 20.67
N TRP A 24 -11.71 -40.30 20.08
CA TRP A 24 -11.80 -38.94 20.64
C TRP A 24 -13.26 -38.48 20.78
N ARG A 25 -14.11 -38.76 19.77
CA ARG A 25 -15.56 -38.45 19.79
C ARG A 25 -16.31 -39.28 20.84
N GLU A 26 -16.11 -40.59 20.88
CA GLU A 26 -16.80 -41.51 21.79
C GLU A 26 -16.53 -41.16 23.26
N TRP A 27 -15.27 -40.81 23.55
CA TRP A 27 -14.82 -40.45 24.89
C TRP A 27 -15.11 -39.00 25.27
N LYS A 28 -15.64 -38.18 24.35
CA LYS A 28 -16.02 -36.78 24.57
C LYS A 28 -14.90 -35.96 25.20
N LEU A 29 -13.68 -36.14 24.70
CA LEU A 29 -12.47 -35.57 25.28
C LEU A 29 -12.39 -34.05 25.20
N GLY A 30 -13.25 -33.43 24.38
CA GLY A 30 -13.28 -31.99 24.17
C GLY A 30 -12.15 -31.51 23.26
N PRO A 31 -12.28 -30.30 22.71
CA PRO A 31 -11.30 -29.79 21.76
C PRO A 31 -9.96 -29.44 22.40
N GLU A 32 -9.93 -29.07 23.68
CA GLU A 32 -8.69 -28.72 24.39
C GLU A 32 -7.73 -29.92 24.45
N LEU A 33 -8.24 -31.12 24.73
CA LEU A 33 -7.42 -32.33 24.73
C LEU A 33 -7.10 -32.81 23.31
N GLY A 34 -8.02 -32.56 22.36
CA GLY A 34 -7.79 -32.83 20.94
C GLY A 34 -6.61 -32.03 20.39
N GLU A 35 -6.52 -30.73 20.70
CA GLU A 35 -5.39 -29.88 20.30
C GLU A 35 -4.05 -30.42 20.85
N VAL A 36 -4.02 -30.77 22.13
CA VAL A 36 -2.82 -31.34 22.78
C VAL A 36 -2.41 -32.66 22.13
N LEU A 37 -3.38 -33.50 21.76
CA LEU A 37 -3.13 -34.76 21.08
C LEU A 37 -2.56 -34.53 19.67
N VAL A 38 -3.13 -33.60 18.90
CA VAL A 38 -2.60 -33.19 17.58
C VAL A 38 -1.17 -32.69 17.73
N GLU A 39 -0.90 -31.79 18.68
CA GLU A 39 0.45 -31.25 18.92
C GLU A 39 1.47 -32.36 19.19
N HIS A 40 1.18 -33.27 20.12
CA HIS A 40 2.09 -34.36 20.45
C HIS A 40 2.28 -35.37 19.32
N LEU A 41 1.25 -35.63 18.51
CA LEU A 41 1.39 -36.48 17.33
C LEU A 41 2.27 -35.80 16.27
N CYS A 42 2.11 -34.50 16.04
CA CYS A 42 2.97 -33.74 15.13
C CYS A 42 4.46 -33.76 15.55
N GLU A 43 4.75 -33.79 16.86
CA GLU A 43 6.11 -33.91 17.40
C GLU A 43 6.78 -35.26 17.11
N LEU A 44 6.02 -36.29 16.74
CA LEU A 44 6.52 -37.64 16.44
C LEU A 44 6.97 -37.82 14.98
N GLY A 45 7.02 -36.73 14.20
CA GLY A 45 7.55 -36.75 12.83
C GLY A 45 6.46 -36.95 11.76
N GLN A 46 6.87 -37.42 10.58
CA GLN A 46 6.00 -37.47 9.40
C GLN A 46 4.80 -38.43 9.56
N GLU A 47 5.01 -39.59 10.17
CA GLU A 47 3.94 -40.57 10.42
C GLU A 47 2.96 -40.04 11.47
N GLY A 48 3.47 -39.36 12.51
CA GLY A 48 2.66 -38.69 13.52
C GLY A 48 1.83 -37.53 12.97
N LEU A 49 2.40 -36.69 12.08
CA LEU A 49 1.65 -35.67 11.33
C LEU A 49 0.50 -36.31 10.53
N ALA A 50 0.79 -37.35 9.75
CA ALA A 50 -0.22 -38.02 8.94
C ALA A 50 -1.37 -38.60 9.80
N LEU A 51 -1.04 -39.18 10.95
CA LEU A 51 -2.01 -39.69 11.91
C LEU A 51 -2.85 -38.58 12.57
N ALA A 52 -2.25 -37.42 12.83
CA ALA A 52 -2.90 -36.29 13.48
C ALA A 52 -3.88 -35.52 12.58
N LEU A 53 -3.70 -35.58 11.26
CA LEU A 53 -4.42 -34.71 10.32
C LEU A 53 -5.95 -34.85 10.40
N PRO A 54 -6.55 -36.06 10.38
CA PRO A 54 -8.00 -36.19 10.47
C PRO A 54 -8.58 -35.60 11.76
N LEU A 55 -7.87 -35.73 12.89
CA LEU A 55 -8.28 -35.14 14.16
C LEU A 55 -8.17 -33.60 14.11
N HIS A 56 -7.11 -33.05 13.53
CA HIS A 56 -6.97 -31.60 13.38
C HIS A 56 -8.10 -31.02 12.50
N GLU A 57 -8.46 -31.70 11.41
CA GLU A 57 -9.58 -31.30 10.54
C GLU A 57 -10.93 -31.35 11.27
N GLU A 58 -11.13 -32.34 12.15
CA GLU A 58 -12.34 -32.47 12.97
C GLU A 58 -12.45 -31.38 14.05
N LEU A 59 -11.32 -31.00 14.64
CA LEU A 59 -11.29 -29.97 15.69
C LEU A 59 -11.58 -28.58 15.14
N ARG A 60 -11.14 -28.29 13.92
CA ARG A 60 -11.27 -26.98 13.29
C ARG A 60 -12.71 -26.39 13.36
N PRO A 61 -13.77 -27.05 12.87
CA PRO A 61 -15.12 -26.48 12.94
C PRO A 61 -15.61 -26.23 14.37
N ILE A 62 -15.19 -27.06 15.33
CA ILE A 62 -15.56 -26.92 16.75
C ILE A 62 -14.87 -25.71 17.37
N LEU A 63 -13.60 -25.48 17.01
CA LEU A 63 -12.84 -24.32 17.47
C LEU A 63 -13.30 -23.03 16.81
N LEU A 64 -13.68 -23.07 15.53
CA LEU A 64 -14.29 -21.93 14.85
C LEU A 64 -15.60 -21.49 15.51
N ASP A 65 -16.46 -22.44 15.92
CA ASP A 65 -17.72 -22.14 16.62
C ASP A 65 -17.49 -21.45 17.99
N LYS A 66 -16.31 -21.68 18.60
CA LYS A 66 -15.91 -21.03 19.86
C LYS A 66 -15.31 -19.64 19.66
N ILE A 67 -14.84 -19.30 18.46
CA ILE A 67 -14.28 -17.98 18.15
C ILE A 67 -15.47 -17.05 17.84
N GLU A 68 -15.72 -16.05 18.69
CA GLU A 68 -16.86 -15.12 18.60
C GLU A 68 -16.81 -14.22 17.34
N ASP A 69 -17.09 -14.79 16.16
CA ASP A 69 -17.06 -14.12 14.84
C ASP A 69 -15.82 -13.24 14.59
N ASP A 70 -14.69 -13.54 15.25
CA ASP A 70 -13.43 -12.81 15.08
C ASP A 70 -12.69 -13.36 13.84
N PRO A 71 -12.65 -12.61 12.73
CA PRO A 71 -12.05 -13.08 11.49
C PRO A 71 -10.54 -13.27 11.61
N GLU A 72 -9.88 -12.56 12.54
CA GLU A 72 -8.45 -12.65 12.76
C GLU A 72 -8.09 -13.95 13.48
N ASP A 73 -8.77 -14.26 14.58
CA ASP A 73 -8.55 -15.48 15.35
C ASP A 73 -8.89 -16.73 14.52
N ALA A 74 -9.95 -16.64 13.71
CA ALA A 74 -10.32 -17.69 12.78
C ALA A 74 -9.29 -17.86 11.65
N ALA A 75 -8.57 -16.81 11.23
CA ALA A 75 -7.47 -16.92 10.28
C ALA A 75 -6.25 -17.61 10.89
N LEU A 76 -5.89 -17.26 12.12
CA LEU A 76 -4.78 -17.88 12.84
C LEU A 76 -5.02 -19.38 13.03
N LEU A 77 -6.25 -19.79 13.35
CA LEU A 77 -6.62 -21.20 13.42
C LEU A 77 -6.44 -21.92 12.06
N ASP A 78 -6.87 -21.28 10.97
CA ASP A 78 -6.70 -21.83 9.62
C ASP A 78 -5.23 -21.95 9.21
N PHE A 79 -4.37 -21.02 9.62
CA PHE A 79 -2.93 -21.08 9.34
C PHE A 79 -2.27 -22.29 9.98
N VAL A 80 -2.65 -22.65 11.21
CA VAL A 80 -2.12 -23.83 11.90
C VAL A 80 -2.50 -25.12 11.14
N LEU A 81 -3.72 -25.22 10.63
CA LEU A 81 -4.12 -26.34 9.76
C LEU A 81 -3.38 -26.31 8.41
N VAL A 82 -3.19 -25.13 7.81
CA VAL A 82 -2.42 -24.99 6.56
C VAL A 82 -0.98 -25.43 6.73
N GLU A 83 -0.29 -25.04 7.81
CA GLU A 83 1.06 -25.51 8.11
C GLU A 83 1.10 -27.04 8.21
N HIS A 84 0.10 -27.64 8.86
CA HIS A 84 -0.04 -29.09 8.95
C HIS A 84 -0.22 -29.74 7.57
N LEU A 85 -1.11 -29.20 6.72
CA LEU A 85 -1.33 -29.67 5.35
C LEU A 85 -0.06 -29.54 4.50
N LEU A 86 0.67 -28.43 4.62
CA LEU A 86 1.90 -28.19 3.88
C LEU A 86 3.04 -29.11 4.34
N ALA A 87 3.11 -29.44 5.63
CA ALA A 87 4.07 -30.42 6.15
C ALA A 87 3.87 -31.82 5.55
N LEU A 88 2.62 -32.15 5.18
CA LEU A 88 2.21 -33.40 4.54
C LEU A 88 2.08 -33.31 3.00
N ARG A 89 2.54 -32.22 2.38
CA ARG A 89 2.48 -31.97 0.93
C ARG A 89 1.06 -31.89 0.34
N HIS A 90 0.07 -31.53 1.13
CA HIS A 90 -1.31 -31.29 0.70
C HIS A 90 -1.54 -29.83 0.26
N ALA A 91 -0.73 -29.35 -0.67
CA ALA A 91 -0.70 -27.93 -1.05
C ALA A 91 -2.00 -27.42 -1.70
N GLU A 92 -2.72 -28.24 -2.48
CA GLU A 92 -4.02 -27.84 -3.07
C GLU A 92 -5.06 -27.53 -1.98
N ARG A 93 -5.16 -28.39 -0.96
CA ARG A 93 -6.07 -28.21 0.18
C ARG A 93 -5.68 -26.99 1.00
N ALA A 94 -4.38 -26.75 1.19
CA ALA A 94 -3.88 -25.55 1.84
C ALA A 94 -4.30 -24.27 1.08
N LEU A 95 -4.14 -24.25 -0.24
CA LEU A 95 -4.57 -23.11 -1.07
C LEU A 95 -6.09 -22.90 -1.06
N GLU A 96 -6.88 -23.98 -1.05
CA GLU A 96 -8.33 -23.89 -0.90
C GLU A 96 -8.70 -23.19 0.42
N LEU A 97 -8.08 -23.61 1.54
CA LEU A 97 -8.35 -23.02 2.85
C LEU A 97 -7.90 -21.55 2.92
N LEU A 98 -6.70 -21.23 2.46
CA LEU A 98 -6.19 -19.86 2.39
C LEU A 98 -7.06 -18.97 1.50
N GLY A 99 -7.51 -19.52 0.36
CA GLY A 99 -8.39 -18.82 -0.59
C GLY A 99 -9.77 -18.52 0.01
N ALA A 100 -10.34 -19.46 0.77
CA ALA A 100 -11.56 -19.26 1.53
C ALA A 100 -11.38 -18.19 2.62
N ARG A 101 -10.30 -18.30 3.42
CA ARG A 101 -10.01 -17.34 4.49
C ARG A 101 -9.79 -15.93 3.96
N ARG A 102 -9.07 -15.77 2.85
CA ARG A 102 -8.82 -14.47 2.21
C ARG A 102 -10.10 -13.72 1.88
N LYS A 103 -11.17 -14.43 1.48
CA LYS A 103 -12.48 -13.81 1.16
C LYS A 103 -13.23 -13.33 2.39
N LEU A 104 -12.93 -13.89 3.57
CA LEU A 104 -13.59 -13.58 4.84
C LEU A 104 -12.83 -12.53 5.66
N LEU A 105 -11.54 -12.32 5.38
CA LEU A 105 -10.76 -11.29 6.05
C LEU A 105 -11.30 -9.89 5.72
N PRO A 106 -11.36 -9.00 6.71
CA PRO A 106 -11.78 -7.62 6.46
C PRO A 106 -10.81 -6.94 5.48
N SER A 107 -11.36 -6.01 4.72
CA SER A 107 -10.58 -5.19 3.81
C SER A 107 -9.64 -4.27 4.60
N GLU A 108 -8.33 -4.49 4.47
CA GLU A 108 -7.32 -3.68 5.17
C GLU A 108 -6.97 -2.36 4.50
N GLN A 109 -7.81 -1.92 3.55
CA GLN A 109 -7.61 -0.68 2.84
C GLN A 109 -7.56 0.55 3.76
N LEU A 110 -8.13 0.48 4.97
CA LEU A 110 -7.98 1.52 5.99
C LEU A 110 -6.67 1.41 6.78
N GLN A 111 -6.23 0.19 7.10
CA GLN A 111 -4.96 -0.02 7.81
C GLN A 111 -3.76 0.36 6.93
N ASP A 112 -3.87 0.16 5.62
CA ASP A 112 -2.87 0.60 4.62
C ASP A 112 -2.68 2.12 4.61
N LEU A 113 -3.63 2.89 5.16
CA LEU A 113 -3.57 4.36 5.27
C LEU A 113 -2.92 4.84 6.55
N LEU A 114 -2.55 3.96 7.48
CA LEU A 114 -2.01 4.35 8.77
C LEU A 114 -0.53 3.90 8.90
N PRO A 115 0.34 4.57 9.68
CA PRO A 115 1.75 4.18 9.80
C PRO A 115 1.87 2.83 10.50
N PRO A 116 2.77 1.92 10.12
CA PRO A 116 2.81 0.56 10.68
C PRO A 116 2.86 0.59 12.22
N SER A 117 2.04 -0.23 12.88
CA SER A 117 2.06 -0.41 14.34
C SER A 117 2.02 -1.90 14.70
N PRO A 118 2.70 -2.31 15.79
CA PRO A 118 2.75 -3.72 16.23
C PRO A 118 1.37 -4.28 16.61
N GLU A 119 0.41 -3.40 16.88
CA GLU A 119 -0.97 -3.72 17.28
C GLU A 119 -1.86 -4.14 16.09
N ARG A 120 -1.37 -4.10 14.84
CA ARG A 120 -2.17 -4.43 13.65
C ARG A 120 -2.15 -5.91 13.31
N GLY A 121 -3.10 -6.65 13.88
CA GLY A 121 -3.33 -8.07 13.60
C GLY A 121 -3.56 -8.35 12.11
N GLY A 122 -4.49 -7.63 11.47
CA GLY A 122 -4.87 -7.85 10.08
C GLY A 122 -3.75 -7.81 9.04
N GLN A 123 -2.85 -6.83 9.09
CA GLN A 123 -1.70 -6.77 8.17
C GLN A 123 -0.75 -7.96 8.35
N ARG A 124 -0.45 -8.33 9.60
CA ARG A 124 0.36 -9.52 9.90
C ARG A 124 -0.29 -10.78 9.36
N ILE A 125 -1.60 -10.91 9.50
CA ILE A 125 -2.38 -12.04 8.99
C ILE A 125 -2.31 -12.11 7.47
N ARG A 126 -2.39 -10.99 6.75
CA ARG A 126 -2.22 -10.99 5.28
C ARG A 126 -0.81 -11.39 4.85
N ILE A 127 0.22 -10.97 5.57
CA ILE A 127 1.59 -11.39 5.31
C ILE A 127 1.70 -12.91 5.47
N GLU A 128 1.28 -13.43 6.63
CA GLU A 128 1.34 -14.86 6.93
C GLU A 128 0.51 -15.69 5.92
N LEU A 129 -0.68 -15.21 5.53
CA LEU A 129 -1.52 -15.83 4.50
C LEU A 129 -0.77 -16.01 3.18
N TYR A 130 -0.12 -14.95 2.68
CA TYR A 130 0.55 -15.02 1.39
C TYR A 130 1.92 -15.72 1.47
N GLU A 131 2.59 -15.73 2.62
CA GLU A 131 3.79 -16.55 2.87
C GLU A 131 3.45 -18.05 2.80
N LEU A 132 2.34 -18.44 3.43
CA LEU A 132 1.82 -19.81 3.33
C LEU A 132 1.35 -20.14 1.91
N ALA A 133 0.69 -19.21 1.22
CA ALA A 133 0.28 -19.39 -0.17
C ALA A 133 1.47 -19.56 -1.12
N ALA A 134 2.53 -18.74 -0.95
CA ALA A 134 3.77 -18.86 -1.72
C ALA A 134 4.43 -20.23 -1.48
N THR A 135 4.45 -20.69 -0.22
CA THR A 135 4.94 -22.03 0.13
C THR A 135 4.11 -23.13 -0.55
N ALA A 136 2.79 -23.02 -0.58
CA ALA A 136 1.91 -23.99 -1.22
C ALA A 136 2.16 -24.07 -2.74
N HIS A 137 2.21 -22.91 -3.42
CA HIS A 137 2.54 -22.84 -4.86
C HIS A 137 3.94 -23.39 -5.16
N GLN A 138 4.90 -23.25 -4.23
CA GLN A 138 6.22 -23.88 -4.37
C GLN A 138 6.12 -25.39 -4.48
N GLN A 139 5.28 -26.01 -3.64
CA GLN A 139 5.12 -27.46 -3.61
C GLN A 139 4.40 -27.99 -4.86
N LEU A 140 3.46 -27.21 -5.43
CA LEU A 140 2.76 -27.55 -6.65
C LEU A 140 3.61 -27.32 -7.91
N GLY A 141 4.60 -26.43 -7.87
CA GLY A 141 5.40 -26.08 -9.04
C GLY A 141 4.66 -25.25 -10.08
N ASP A 142 3.49 -24.71 -9.73
CA ASP A 142 2.63 -23.88 -10.60
C ASP A 142 3.01 -22.39 -10.61
N GLY A 143 3.98 -22.01 -9.76
CA GLY A 143 4.61 -20.69 -9.74
C GLY A 143 4.07 -19.79 -8.64
N GLN A 144 4.98 -19.25 -7.83
CA GLN A 144 4.62 -18.44 -6.66
C GLN A 144 4.40 -16.95 -6.97
N VAL A 145 4.44 -16.58 -8.26
CA VAL A 145 4.57 -15.17 -8.69
C VAL A 145 3.43 -14.32 -8.14
N THR A 146 2.19 -14.78 -8.20
CA THR A 146 1.04 -14.04 -7.72
C THR A 146 1.10 -13.79 -6.21
N ALA A 147 1.40 -14.81 -5.41
CA ALA A 147 1.53 -14.68 -3.96
C ALA A 147 2.71 -13.78 -3.57
N LEU A 148 3.86 -13.93 -4.23
CA LEU A 148 5.03 -13.07 -4.01
C LEU A 148 4.80 -11.62 -4.45
N ALA A 149 4.04 -11.41 -5.53
CA ALA A 149 3.69 -10.06 -5.99
C ALA A 149 2.71 -9.36 -5.04
N GLU A 150 1.82 -10.11 -4.38
CA GLU A 150 0.99 -9.59 -3.29
C GLU A 150 1.87 -9.27 -2.06
N LEU A 151 2.74 -10.19 -1.62
CA LEU A 151 3.65 -9.98 -0.49
C LEU A 151 4.54 -8.75 -0.67
N ALA A 152 5.13 -8.59 -1.86
CA ALA A 152 6.02 -7.48 -2.19
C ALA A 152 5.30 -6.11 -2.16
N ARG A 153 3.96 -6.10 -2.21
CA ARG A 153 3.13 -4.90 -2.15
C ARG A 153 2.59 -4.58 -0.75
N LEU A 154 2.61 -5.53 0.18
CA LEU A 154 2.14 -5.32 1.54
C LEU A 154 3.03 -4.34 2.29
N GLN A 155 2.41 -3.50 3.11
CA GLN A 155 3.13 -2.60 4.01
C GLN A 155 3.62 -3.33 5.27
N PRO A 156 4.68 -2.83 5.94
CA PRO A 156 5.67 -1.93 5.35
C PRO A 156 6.34 -2.59 4.14
N LEU A 157 6.79 -1.81 3.16
CA LEU A 157 7.58 -2.36 2.07
C LEU A 157 8.88 -2.94 2.59
N VAL A 158 9.06 -4.24 2.37
CA VAL A 158 10.23 -5.01 2.81
C VAL A 158 11.02 -5.43 1.58
N ARG A 159 12.30 -5.06 1.55
CA ARG A 159 13.23 -5.31 0.44
C ARG A 159 13.30 -6.80 0.09
N GLU A 160 13.39 -7.64 1.11
CA GLU A 160 13.51 -9.09 1.00
C GLU A 160 12.32 -9.72 0.26
N ARG A 161 11.11 -9.16 0.42
CA ARG A 161 9.91 -9.62 -0.33
C ARG A 161 10.00 -9.28 -1.81
N VAL A 162 10.51 -8.09 -2.14
CA VAL A 162 10.74 -7.67 -3.54
C VAL A 162 11.84 -8.53 -4.18
N GLU A 163 12.92 -8.83 -3.45
CA GLU A 163 13.99 -9.71 -3.93
C GLU A 163 13.50 -11.14 -4.17
N GLY A 164 12.65 -11.67 -3.29
CA GLY A 164 11.98 -12.96 -3.50
C GLY A 164 11.16 -13.00 -4.79
N LEU A 165 10.37 -11.96 -5.06
CA LEU A 165 9.62 -11.82 -6.32
C LEU A 165 10.56 -11.78 -7.54
N ILE A 166 11.63 -10.98 -7.50
CA ILE A 166 12.63 -10.88 -8.58
C ILE A 166 13.27 -12.23 -8.85
N ALA A 167 13.69 -12.96 -7.80
CA ALA A 167 14.32 -14.26 -7.93
C ALA A 167 13.39 -15.27 -8.63
N GLN A 168 12.12 -15.30 -8.24
CA GLN A 168 11.11 -16.17 -8.87
C GLN A 168 10.87 -15.81 -10.34
N LEU A 169 10.76 -14.52 -10.66
CA LEU A 169 10.52 -14.05 -12.03
C LEU A 169 11.71 -14.35 -12.96
N ARG A 170 12.96 -14.22 -12.48
CA ARG A 170 14.17 -14.57 -13.25
C ARG A 170 14.33 -16.08 -13.44
N GLY A 171 13.87 -16.88 -12.48
CA GLY A 171 13.92 -18.35 -12.55
C GLY A 171 12.95 -18.96 -13.57
N GLY A 172 11.87 -18.25 -13.92
CA GLY A 172 10.87 -18.69 -14.89
C GLY A 172 11.41 -18.70 -16.34
N ARG A 173 11.63 -19.88 -16.91
CA ARG A 173 12.04 -20.01 -18.33
C ARG A 173 10.92 -19.53 -19.25
N GLY A 174 11.17 -18.48 -20.05
CA GLY A 174 10.25 -18.02 -21.10
C GLY A 174 9.04 -17.23 -20.60
N GLY A 175 9.18 -16.48 -19.49
CA GLY A 175 8.10 -15.70 -18.90
C GLY A 175 7.35 -14.79 -19.89
N SER A 176 6.03 -14.64 -19.67
CA SER A 176 5.16 -13.75 -20.43
C SER A 176 5.69 -12.31 -20.44
N GLU A 177 5.26 -11.51 -21.42
CA GLU A 177 5.60 -10.07 -21.44
C GLU A 177 5.14 -9.36 -20.15
N GLU A 178 4.02 -9.79 -19.56
CA GLU A 178 3.56 -9.32 -18.25
C GLU A 178 4.54 -9.63 -17.13
N ALA A 179 5.10 -10.85 -17.10
CA ALA A 179 6.11 -11.24 -16.12
C ALA A 179 7.42 -10.44 -16.28
N LYS A 180 7.84 -10.17 -17.52
CA LYS A 180 9.01 -9.32 -17.81
C LYS A 180 8.76 -7.87 -17.37
N ALA A 181 7.58 -7.33 -17.65
CA ALA A 181 7.20 -5.99 -17.22
C ALA A 181 7.12 -5.88 -15.69
N LEU A 182 6.58 -6.89 -15.00
CA LEU A 182 6.59 -6.95 -13.54
C LEU A 182 8.01 -7.06 -12.98
N LEU A 183 8.88 -7.87 -13.60
CA LEU A 183 10.29 -8.00 -13.21
C LEU A 183 11.00 -6.65 -13.28
N ALA A 184 10.88 -5.93 -14.40
CA ALA A 184 11.49 -4.61 -14.57
C ALA A 184 10.99 -3.62 -13.50
N ARG A 185 9.70 -3.66 -13.16
CA ARG A 185 9.15 -2.82 -12.09
C ARG A 185 9.63 -3.22 -10.70
N ALA A 186 9.76 -4.52 -10.43
CA ALA A 186 10.29 -5.04 -9.16
C ALA A 186 11.77 -4.67 -8.98
N GLU A 187 12.59 -4.83 -10.01
CA GLU A 187 14.00 -4.42 -10.00
C GLU A 187 14.12 -2.92 -9.74
N ARG A 188 13.26 -2.12 -10.37
CA ARG A 188 13.19 -0.68 -10.13
C ARG A 188 12.85 -0.33 -8.68
N VAL A 189 11.88 -1.02 -8.08
CA VAL A 189 11.54 -0.80 -6.66
C VAL A 189 12.71 -1.22 -5.76
N ARG A 190 13.36 -2.36 -6.04
CA ARG A 190 14.54 -2.81 -5.28
C ARG A 190 15.66 -1.77 -5.31
N GLU A 191 15.95 -1.20 -6.47
CA GLU A 191 16.94 -0.12 -6.64
C GLU A 191 16.61 1.11 -5.78
N LEU A 192 15.35 1.51 -5.70
CA LEU A 192 14.94 2.67 -4.90
C LEU A 192 15.01 2.40 -3.39
N LEU A 193 14.94 1.13 -2.98
CA LEU A 193 15.07 0.69 -1.60
C LEU A 193 16.53 0.40 -1.21
N ASP A 194 17.46 0.36 -2.17
CA ASP A 194 18.90 0.26 -1.90
C ASP A 194 19.44 1.56 -1.28
N ASP A 195 20.47 1.44 -0.45
CA ASP A 195 21.08 2.59 0.25
C ASP A 195 21.65 3.63 -0.73
N ASP A 196 22.19 3.16 -1.86
CA ASP A 196 22.71 3.99 -2.94
C ASP A 196 21.66 4.33 -4.01
N GLY A 197 20.40 3.95 -3.80
CA GLY A 197 19.30 4.10 -4.75
C GLY A 197 19.06 5.53 -5.23
N PHE A 198 19.57 6.53 -4.50
CA PHE A 198 19.50 7.95 -4.81
C PHE A 198 20.85 8.67 -4.76
N ALA A 199 21.97 7.94 -4.67
CA ALA A 199 23.30 8.53 -4.61
C ALA A 199 23.60 9.40 -5.84
N ALA A 200 24.36 10.49 -5.64
CA ALA A 200 24.77 11.39 -6.71
C ALA A 200 25.66 10.63 -7.71
N GLY A 201 25.17 10.42 -8.93
CA GLY A 201 25.86 9.66 -9.98
C GLY A 201 25.26 8.28 -10.28
N ALA A 202 24.26 7.82 -9.52
CA ALA A 202 23.44 6.68 -9.90
C ALA A 202 22.54 7.06 -11.09
N ALA A 203 23.12 7.11 -12.30
CA ALA A 203 22.36 7.15 -13.54
C ALA A 203 21.64 5.81 -13.65
N LEU A 204 20.32 5.86 -13.67
CA LEU A 204 19.54 4.67 -13.92
C LEU A 204 19.38 4.48 -15.42
N PRO A 205 19.37 3.24 -15.91
CA PRO A 205 18.81 3.00 -17.22
C PRO A 205 17.38 3.54 -17.18
N LEU A 206 17.07 4.43 -18.12
CA LEU A 206 15.69 4.74 -18.45
C LEU A 206 14.98 3.39 -18.70
N ALA A 207 13.73 3.27 -18.25
CA ALA A 207 12.91 2.07 -18.49
C ALA A 207 13.09 1.61 -19.94
N PRO A 208 13.12 0.30 -20.24
CA PRO A 208 13.35 -0.17 -21.59
C PRO A 208 12.28 0.42 -22.51
N ALA A 209 12.65 1.51 -23.18
CA ALA A 209 12.03 1.89 -24.43
C ALA A 209 12.25 0.67 -25.32
N SER A 210 11.15 0.13 -25.85
CA SER A 210 11.13 -0.85 -26.93
C SER A 210 12.40 -0.78 -27.78
N ASP A 211 13.13 -1.90 -27.82
CA ASP A 211 14.42 -2.12 -28.50
C ASP A 211 14.86 -1.04 -29.51
N GLY A 212 16.04 -0.47 -29.25
CA GLY A 212 16.93 0.06 -30.30
C GLY A 212 17.32 1.53 -30.20
N GLY A 213 18.48 1.81 -29.59
CA GLY A 213 19.31 2.94 -29.99
C GLY A 213 19.44 4.11 -29.00
N GLU A 214 19.90 3.87 -27.78
CA GLU A 214 20.22 4.97 -26.84
C GLU A 214 21.61 5.58 -27.08
N THR A 215 22.55 4.87 -27.70
CA THR A 215 23.91 5.41 -27.91
C THR A 215 24.01 6.44 -29.06
N GLU A 216 22.96 6.59 -29.87
CA GLU A 216 22.89 7.60 -30.95
C GLU A 216 22.10 8.87 -30.57
N ALA A 217 21.41 8.90 -29.42
CA ALA A 217 20.49 10.00 -29.06
C ALA A 217 21.20 11.32 -28.67
N LEU A 218 22.50 11.26 -28.38
CA LEU A 218 23.33 12.44 -28.14
C LEU A 218 23.82 13.12 -29.45
N ALA A 219 23.64 12.48 -30.61
CA ALA A 219 24.05 12.98 -31.91
C ALA A 219 22.88 13.42 -32.83
N ARG A 220 21.62 13.25 -32.42
CA ARG A 220 20.46 13.60 -33.25
C ARG A 220 20.20 15.10 -33.31
N THR A 221 19.87 15.57 -34.51
CA THR A 221 19.58 16.99 -34.77
C THR A 221 18.21 17.40 -34.16
N GLU A 222 18.03 18.69 -33.82
CA GLU A 222 16.78 19.21 -33.25
C GLU A 222 15.47 18.76 -33.94
N PRO A 223 15.37 18.65 -35.28
CA PRO A 223 14.13 18.18 -35.93
C PRO A 223 13.80 16.70 -35.65
N GLU A 224 14.79 15.84 -35.39
CA GLU A 224 14.56 14.43 -35.03
C GLU A 224 14.12 14.27 -33.57
N ARG A 225 14.60 15.15 -32.67
CA ARG A 225 14.09 15.25 -31.29
C ARG A 225 12.65 15.78 -31.27
N ALA A 226 12.32 16.74 -32.12
CA ALA A 226 10.94 17.20 -32.30
C ALA A 226 10.01 16.07 -32.80
N SER A 227 10.46 15.26 -33.77
CA SER A 227 9.71 14.11 -34.29
C SER A 227 9.62 12.91 -33.32
N ALA A 228 10.58 12.73 -32.41
CA ALA A 228 10.47 11.77 -31.32
C ALA A 228 9.53 12.25 -30.20
N LEU A 229 9.50 13.55 -29.93
CA LEU A 229 8.59 14.19 -28.97
C LEU A 229 7.13 14.26 -29.47
N GLU A 230 6.89 14.24 -30.79
CA GLU A 230 5.55 14.12 -31.38
C GLU A 230 4.91 12.73 -31.20
N ARG A 231 5.68 11.70 -30.82
CA ARG A 231 5.22 10.30 -30.82
C ARG A 231 4.52 9.81 -29.56
N HIS A 232 4.42 10.61 -28.50
CA HIS A 232 3.71 10.20 -27.27
C HIS A 232 2.58 11.18 -26.99
N ARG A 233 1.49 11.06 -27.76
CA ARG A 233 0.23 11.70 -27.39
C ARG A 233 -0.36 10.90 -26.25
N VAL A 234 -0.44 11.50 -25.06
CA VAL A 234 -1.19 10.88 -23.97
C VAL A 234 -2.68 10.85 -24.30
N ARG A 235 -3.37 9.80 -23.86
CA ARG A 235 -4.83 9.70 -23.97
C ARG A 235 -5.51 10.02 -22.65
N ALA A 236 -6.77 10.45 -22.76
CA ALA A 236 -7.64 10.62 -21.62
C ALA A 236 -8.05 9.26 -21.06
N LEU A 237 -8.05 9.13 -19.74
CA LEU A 237 -8.58 7.95 -19.08
C LEU A 237 -10.11 7.97 -19.10
N ASP A 238 -10.72 6.79 -19.30
CA ASP A 238 -12.16 6.63 -19.16
C ASP A 238 -12.60 6.65 -17.68
N THR A 239 -13.92 6.58 -17.44
CA THR A 239 -14.47 6.64 -16.07
C THR A 239 -14.02 5.47 -15.19
N GLN A 240 -13.89 4.27 -15.75
CA GLN A 240 -13.48 3.09 -14.98
C GLN A 240 -11.99 3.19 -14.60
N GLN A 241 -11.15 3.64 -15.54
CA GLN A 241 -9.74 3.89 -15.33
C GLN A 241 -9.50 5.02 -14.32
N LEU A 242 -10.27 6.10 -14.39
CA LEU A 242 -10.25 7.17 -13.40
C LEU A 242 -10.65 6.70 -12.00
N GLU A 243 -11.48 5.67 -11.88
CA GLU A 243 -11.82 5.07 -10.59
C GLU A 243 -10.69 4.17 -10.06
N LEU A 244 -9.96 3.47 -10.93
CA LEU A 244 -8.78 2.68 -10.55
C LEU A 244 -7.64 3.55 -9.98
N LEU A 245 -7.52 4.79 -10.46
CA LEU A 245 -6.59 5.78 -9.90
C LEU A 245 -6.89 6.12 -8.43
N ARG A 246 -8.14 6.03 -7.99
CA ARG A 246 -8.48 6.25 -6.59
C ARG A 246 -7.93 5.11 -5.74
N HIS A 247 -7.45 5.47 -4.55
CA HIS A 247 -7.11 4.48 -3.53
C HIS A 247 -8.32 3.57 -3.27
N PRO A 248 -8.17 2.25 -3.11
CA PRO A 248 -9.29 1.33 -2.94
C PRO A 248 -10.26 1.75 -1.82
N ALA A 249 -9.75 2.23 -0.67
CA ALA A 249 -10.59 2.74 0.41
C ALA A 249 -11.47 3.94 0.00
N ALA A 250 -11.01 4.73 -0.96
CA ALA A 250 -11.66 5.92 -1.47
C ALA A 250 -12.59 5.65 -2.66
N ARG A 251 -12.61 4.44 -3.22
CA ARG A 251 -13.50 4.11 -4.35
C ARG A 251 -14.96 4.19 -3.95
N ALA A 252 -15.87 4.23 -4.93
CA ALA A 252 -17.31 4.34 -4.72
C ALA A 252 -17.87 3.24 -3.79
N ASP A 253 -17.32 2.04 -3.87
CA ASP A 253 -17.59 0.86 -3.03
C ASP A 253 -16.70 0.77 -1.79
N GLY A 254 -15.69 1.64 -1.67
CA GLY A 254 -14.75 1.70 -0.55
C GLY A 254 -15.33 2.32 0.72
N VAL A 255 -14.72 2.02 1.86
CA VAL A 255 -15.19 2.43 3.20
C VAL A 255 -15.26 3.96 3.35
N LEU A 256 -14.41 4.71 2.64
CA LEU A 256 -14.33 6.17 2.69
C LEU A 256 -15.03 6.86 1.52
N GLY A 257 -15.53 6.12 0.52
CA GLY A 257 -16.18 6.70 -0.67
C GLY A 257 -17.36 7.61 -0.33
N ARG A 258 -18.17 7.21 0.68
CA ARG A 258 -19.31 8.02 1.16
C ARG A 258 -18.86 9.32 1.84
N LEU A 259 -17.82 9.26 2.67
CA LEU A 259 -17.28 10.43 3.35
C LEU A 259 -16.71 11.43 2.34
N GLN A 260 -15.98 10.95 1.32
CA GLN A 260 -15.50 11.79 0.24
C GLN A 260 -16.65 12.44 -0.55
N GLY A 261 -17.71 11.69 -0.87
CA GLY A 261 -18.89 12.23 -1.54
C GLY A 261 -19.62 13.31 -0.74
N MET A 262 -19.56 13.26 0.59
CA MET A 262 -20.08 14.33 1.45
C MET A 262 -19.17 15.56 1.46
N LEU A 263 -17.86 15.37 1.56
CA LEU A 263 -16.88 16.45 1.51
C LEU A 263 -16.89 17.19 0.17
N ALA A 264 -17.15 16.46 -0.91
CA ALA A 264 -17.35 17.03 -2.25
C ALA A 264 -18.61 17.90 -2.37
N LYS A 265 -19.47 18.03 -1.35
CA LYS A 265 -20.63 18.95 -1.37
C LYS A 265 -20.35 20.28 -0.67
N VAL A 266 -19.21 20.42 0.00
CA VAL A 266 -18.82 21.66 0.67
C VAL A 266 -18.55 22.75 -0.37
N ALA A 267 -19.02 23.97 -0.12
CA ALA A 267 -18.78 25.11 -1.01
C ALA A 267 -17.29 25.47 -1.04
N VAL A 268 -16.77 25.76 -2.23
CA VAL A 268 -15.36 26.12 -2.42
C VAL A 268 -15.18 27.62 -2.12
N PRO A 269 -14.22 28.01 -1.27
CA PRO A 269 -13.86 29.42 -1.12
C PRO A 269 -13.28 29.96 -2.43
N ASP A 270 -13.64 31.19 -2.80
CA ASP A 270 -13.06 31.83 -4.00
C ASP A 270 -11.61 32.25 -3.73
N CYS A 271 -10.67 31.46 -4.25
CA CYS A 271 -9.23 31.73 -4.15
C CYS A 271 -8.70 32.60 -5.32
N SER A 272 -9.56 33.19 -6.16
CA SER A 272 -9.15 33.98 -7.32
C SER A 272 -8.26 35.18 -6.96
N VAL A 273 -8.39 35.71 -5.73
CA VAL A 273 -7.54 36.79 -5.20
C VAL A 273 -6.05 36.41 -5.20
N LEU A 274 -5.70 35.12 -5.06
CA LEU A 274 -4.30 34.69 -5.11
C LEU A 274 -3.64 34.96 -6.47
N LYS A 275 -4.43 34.99 -7.55
CA LYS A 275 -3.94 35.26 -8.91
C LYS A 275 -3.29 36.65 -9.03
N SER A 276 -3.76 37.65 -8.27
CA SER A 276 -3.22 39.02 -8.35
C SER A 276 -1.83 39.18 -7.72
N TYR A 277 -1.45 38.25 -6.83
CA TYR A 277 -0.14 38.23 -6.18
C TYR A 277 0.89 37.37 -6.91
N CYS A 278 0.50 36.76 -8.04
CA CYS A 278 1.34 35.80 -8.76
C CYS A 278 1.53 36.22 -10.22
N GLU A 279 2.64 35.80 -10.81
CA GLU A 279 2.89 36.02 -12.23
C GLU A 279 2.19 34.93 -13.05
N ARG A 280 1.46 35.30 -14.11
CA ARG A 280 0.92 34.28 -15.03
C ARG A 280 2.09 33.55 -15.71
N ALA A 281 2.09 32.22 -15.66
CA ALA A 281 3.17 31.43 -16.24
C ALA A 281 3.25 31.63 -17.76
N ASN A 282 4.44 31.94 -18.27
CA ASN A 282 4.70 31.94 -19.70
C ASN A 282 5.00 30.50 -20.15
N LEU A 283 3.97 29.78 -20.59
CA LEU A 283 4.08 28.38 -21.04
C LEU A 283 4.92 28.23 -22.32
N GLY A 284 5.01 29.27 -23.15
CA GLY A 284 5.91 29.28 -24.31
C GLY A 284 7.40 29.31 -23.93
N ARG A 285 7.73 29.87 -22.76
CA ARG A 285 9.10 29.85 -22.20
C ARG A 285 9.38 28.62 -21.35
N ASN A 286 8.35 28.04 -20.72
CA ASN A 286 8.47 26.86 -19.86
C ASN A 286 7.82 25.64 -20.51
N VAL A 287 8.44 25.12 -21.58
CA VAL A 287 7.89 24.03 -22.40
C VAL A 287 7.62 22.76 -21.56
N THR A 288 8.50 22.45 -20.60
CA THR A 288 8.32 21.29 -19.71
C THR A 288 7.07 21.41 -18.84
N LEU A 289 6.80 22.60 -18.29
CA LEU A 289 5.59 22.89 -17.52
C LEU A 289 4.35 22.84 -18.39
N ALA A 290 4.43 23.40 -19.61
CA ALA A 290 3.34 23.37 -20.57
C ALA A 290 2.96 21.92 -20.92
N ARG A 291 3.95 21.05 -21.15
CA ARG A 291 3.72 19.63 -21.42
C ARG A 291 3.14 18.91 -20.20
N ALA A 292 3.73 19.06 -19.02
CA ALA A 292 3.21 18.44 -17.80
C ALA A 292 1.75 18.80 -17.52
N LEU A 293 1.39 20.08 -17.72
CA LEU A 293 0.01 20.56 -17.60
C LEU A 293 -0.91 19.94 -18.67
N THR A 294 -0.46 19.95 -19.93
CA THR A 294 -1.24 19.39 -21.05
C THR A 294 -1.49 17.91 -20.84
N ASP A 295 -0.46 17.15 -20.48
CA ASP A 295 -0.57 15.72 -20.28
C ASP A 295 -1.53 15.40 -19.12
N ALA A 296 -1.36 16.08 -17.98
CA ALA A 296 -2.21 15.90 -16.81
C ALA A 296 -3.68 16.26 -17.08
N THR A 297 -3.94 17.36 -17.79
CA THR A 297 -5.31 17.77 -18.13
C THR A 297 -5.98 16.79 -19.08
N VAL A 298 -5.26 16.26 -20.07
CA VAL A 298 -5.76 15.21 -20.95
C VAL A 298 -6.04 13.93 -20.18
N ILE A 299 -5.06 13.39 -19.45
CA ILE A 299 -5.18 12.13 -18.69
C ILE A 299 -6.39 12.18 -17.76
N LEU A 300 -6.57 13.29 -17.04
CA LEU A 300 -7.62 13.44 -16.02
C LEU A 300 -8.96 13.93 -16.59
N GLY A 301 -9.03 14.24 -17.88
CA GLY A 301 -10.24 14.79 -18.51
C GLY A 301 -10.64 16.16 -17.95
N LEU A 302 -9.67 17.01 -17.62
CA LEU A 302 -9.89 18.35 -17.11
C LEU A 302 -9.97 19.38 -18.25
N GLY A 303 -10.75 20.43 -18.03
CA GLY A 303 -10.79 21.59 -18.91
C GLY A 303 -9.52 22.47 -18.80
N GLY A 304 -9.61 23.70 -19.31
CA GLY A 304 -8.51 24.66 -19.22
C GLY A 304 -8.14 24.97 -17.76
N VAL A 305 -6.87 24.73 -17.40
CA VAL A 305 -6.29 25.10 -16.10
C VAL A 305 -5.28 26.21 -16.34
N GLU A 306 -5.50 27.37 -15.72
CA GLU A 306 -4.52 28.47 -15.78
C GLU A 306 -3.33 28.17 -14.86
N VAL A 307 -2.13 28.66 -15.19
CA VAL A 307 -0.95 28.45 -14.35
C VAL A 307 -0.34 29.79 -13.93
N PHE A 308 -0.04 29.90 -12.64
CA PHE A 308 0.56 31.07 -12.02
C PHE A 308 1.81 30.66 -11.24
N VAL A 309 2.83 31.50 -11.28
CA VAL A 309 4.11 31.30 -10.61
C VAL A 309 4.19 32.22 -9.40
N SER A 310 4.38 31.64 -8.21
CA SER A 310 4.64 32.37 -6.96
C SER A 310 6.14 32.58 -6.73
N ARG A 311 6.53 33.65 -6.04
CA ARG A 311 7.92 33.98 -5.71
C ARG A 311 8.06 34.37 -4.23
N GLY A 312 9.29 34.57 -3.76
CA GLY A 312 9.57 34.97 -2.37
C GLY A 312 9.30 33.83 -1.39
N GLU A 313 8.63 34.10 -0.26
CA GLU A 313 8.39 33.11 0.80
C GLU A 313 7.51 31.91 0.39
N LYS A 314 6.84 32.01 -0.76
CA LYS A 314 6.01 30.94 -1.35
C LYS A 314 6.61 30.44 -2.67
N SER A 315 7.94 30.46 -2.81
CA SER A 315 8.64 30.00 -4.01
C SER A 315 8.73 28.48 -4.13
N VAL A 316 8.33 27.74 -3.09
CA VAL A 316 8.27 26.25 -3.04
C VAL A 316 6.84 25.82 -2.70
N GLY A 317 6.37 24.79 -3.41
CA GLY A 317 5.03 24.22 -3.33
C GLY A 317 4.31 24.26 -4.68
N LEU A 318 3.35 23.36 -4.85
CA LEU A 318 2.35 23.42 -5.91
C LEU A 318 0.98 23.29 -5.28
N ARG A 319 -0.02 23.97 -5.85
CA ARG A 319 -1.40 23.82 -5.41
C ARG A 319 -2.41 24.14 -6.49
N ALA A 320 -3.36 23.24 -6.70
CA ALA A 320 -4.47 23.47 -7.60
C ALA A 320 -5.71 23.99 -6.85
N TYR A 321 -6.41 24.95 -7.46
CA TYR A 321 -7.59 25.60 -6.91
C TYR A 321 -8.77 25.48 -7.88
N GLU A 322 -9.93 25.14 -7.31
CA GLU A 322 -11.22 25.21 -8.00
C GLU A 322 -11.68 26.67 -8.11
N GLY A 323 -12.38 27.00 -9.20
CA GLY A 323 -12.94 28.34 -9.42
C GLY A 323 -13.67 28.42 -10.75
N GLY A 324 -14.16 29.61 -11.14
CA GLY A 324 -14.81 29.81 -12.44
C GLY A 324 -13.90 29.40 -13.62
N THR A 325 -12.59 29.58 -13.45
CA THR A 325 -11.56 28.85 -14.21
C THR A 325 -10.54 28.34 -13.20
N SER A 326 -10.42 27.01 -13.09
CA SER A 326 -9.45 26.36 -12.21
C SER A 326 -8.04 26.81 -12.54
N PHE A 327 -7.18 26.88 -11.54
CA PHE A 327 -5.81 27.31 -11.74
C PHE A 327 -4.83 26.55 -10.83
N LEU A 328 -3.61 26.41 -11.32
CA LEU A 328 -2.47 25.84 -10.62
C LEU A 328 -1.52 26.98 -10.22
N LEU A 329 -1.18 27.03 -8.94
CA LEU A 329 -0.10 27.85 -8.41
C LEU A 329 1.15 26.97 -8.27
N ILE A 330 2.26 27.38 -8.86
CA ILE A 330 3.55 26.70 -8.77
C ILE A 330 4.62 27.65 -8.23
N GLY A 331 5.38 27.19 -7.25
CA GLY A 331 6.54 27.91 -6.75
C GLY A 331 7.59 28.13 -7.84
N GLY A 332 8.10 29.36 -7.96
CA GLY A 332 9.11 29.73 -8.96
C GLY A 332 10.41 28.95 -8.86
N ASP A 333 10.73 28.38 -7.70
CA ASP A 333 11.92 27.55 -7.53
C ASP A 333 11.79 26.21 -8.24
N HIS A 334 10.57 25.68 -8.40
CA HIS A 334 10.34 24.42 -9.12
C HIS A 334 10.61 24.49 -10.62
N VAL A 335 10.59 25.69 -11.19
CA VAL A 335 10.85 25.93 -12.62
C VAL A 335 12.22 26.57 -12.88
N ASN A 336 12.99 26.83 -11.82
CA ASN A 336 14.33 27.42 -11.92
C ASN A 336 15.41 26.32 -11.82
N PRO A 337 16.13 25.99 -12.91
CA PRO A 337 17.14 24.91 -12.91
C PRO A 337 18.31 25.10 -11.94
N LYS A 338 18.47 26.30 -11.36
CA LYS A 338 19.50 26.61 -10.36
C LYS A 338 19.03 26.43 -8.93
N SER A 339 17.75 26.15 -8.70
CA SER A 339 17.23 25.94 -7.35
C SER A 339 17.35 24.47 -6.93
N ASP A 340 17.61 24.24 -5.65
CA ASP A 340 17.57 22.90 -5.06
C ASP A 340 16.18 22.28 -5.12
N ALA A 341 15.12 23.11 -5.18
CA ALA A 341 13.74 22.67 -5.32
C ALA A 341 13.33 22.43 -6.78
N TYR A 342 14.24 22.56 -7.76
CA TYR A 342 13.93 22.39 -9.17
C TYR A 342 13.31 21.00 -9.45
N LEU A 343 12.20 21.00 -10.18
CA LEU A 343 11.56 19.79 -10.67
C LEU A 343 11.99 19.55 -12.12
N ASP A 344 12.72 18.47 -12.35
CA ASP A 344 12.97 17.96 -13.70
C ASP A 344 11.67 17.50 -14.37
N GLU A 345 11.72 17.12 -15.66
CA GLU A 345 10.51 16.80 -16.43
C GLU A 345 9.66 15.70 -15.78
N GLY A 346 10.27 14.63 -15.28
CA GLY A 346 9.55 13.55 -14.62
C GLY A 346 8.91 14.00 -13.31
N ALA A 347 9.68 14.71 -12.47
CA ALA A 347 9.21 15.17 -11.18
C ALA A 347 8.11 16.23 -11.32
N LEU A 348 8.22 17.09 -12.34
CA LEU A 348 7.22 18.11 -12.65
C LEU A 348 5.92 17.48 -13.16
N ARG A 349 5.99 16.48 -14.06
CA ARG A 349 4.82 15.72 -14.51
C ARG A 349 4.10 15.06 -13.34
N PHE A 350 4.84 14.44 -12.41
CA PHE A 350 4.28 13.85 -11.20
C PHE A 350 3.54 14.92 -10.38
N ALA A 351 4.23 16.00 -10.02
CA ALA A 351 3.70 17.02 -9.12
C ALA A 351 2.45 17.71 -9.71
N VAL A 352 2.49 18.05 -11.01
CA VAL A 352 1.36 18.68 -11.70
C VAL A 352 0.17 17.71 -11.76
N ALA A 353 0.37 16.45 -12.19
CA ALA A 353 -0.72 15.49 -12.28
C ALA A 353 -1.33 15.13 -10.93
N ALA A 354 -0.53 15.03 -9.86
CA ALA A 354 -1.01 14.83 -8.51
C ALA A 354 -1.89 16.01 -8.04
N GLU A 355 -1.45 17.25 -8.24
CA GLU A 355 -2.24 18.43 -7.88
C GLU A 355 -3.53 18.55 -8.71
N LEU A 356 -3.48 18.24 -10.01
CA LEU A 356 -4.66 18.26 -10.86
C LEU A 356 -5.64 17.13 -10.52
N ALA A 357 -5.16 15.99 -10.01
CA ALA A 357 -6.03 14.93 -9.51
C ALA A 357 -6.86 15.41 -8.31
N HIS A 358 -6.32 16.30 -7.47
CA HIS A 358 -7.13 16.92 -6.41
C HIS A 358 -8.29 17.75 -6.96
N LEU A 359 -8.15 18.41 -8.12
CA LEU A 359 -9.29 19.05 -8.80
C LEU A 359 -10.27 18.01 -9.32
N ARG A 360 -9.77 16.97 -9.99
CA ARG A 360 -10.59 15.96 -10.66
C ARG A 360 -11.53 15.24 -9.69
N TYR A 361 -11.04 14.96 -8.50
CA TYR A 361 -11.78 14.28 -7.43
C TYR A 361 -12.35 15.24 -6.38
N SER A 362 -12.29 16.55 -6.62
CA SER A 362 -12.78 17.59 -5.70
C SER A 362 -12.19 17.52 -4.28
N HIS A 363 -10.94 17.04 -4.18
CA HIS A 363 -10.19 17.00 -2.93
C HIS A 363 -9.73 18.39 -2.46
N SER A 364 -9.62 19.37 -3.37
CA SER A 364 -9.24 20.76 -3.09
C SER A 364 -10.04 21.38 -1.94
N ARG A 365 -11.29 20.93 -1.78
CA ARG A 365 -12.26 21.37 -0.75
C ARG A 365 -11.89 20.96 0.69
N VAL A 366 -10.90 20.08 0.85
CA VAL A 366 -10.53 19.43 2.12
C VAL A 366 -9.05 19.63 2.47
N THR A 367 -8.27 20.33 1.64
CA THR A 367 -6.81 20.31 1.77
C THR A 367 -6.28 21.15 2.96
N SER A 368 -6.10 20.45 4.08
CA SER A 368 -5.07 20.50 5.15
C SER A 368 -4.56 21.82 5.75
N ASN A 369 -4.29 22.91 5.03
CA ASN A 369 -3.72 24.09 5.70
C ASN A 369 -4.77 24.89 6.49
N GLU A 370 -6.03 24.93 6.05
CA GLU A 370 -7.10 25.62 6.79
C GLU A 370 -7.70 24.72 7.88
N VAL A 371 -7.72 23.40 7.67
CA VAL A 371 -8.21 22.45 8.67
C VAL A 371 -7.20 22.28 9.81
N TRP A 372 -5.91 22.16 9.55
CA TRP A 372 -4.94 21.87 10.62
C TRP A 372 -4.34 23.11 11.28
N ALA A 373 -4.13 24.22 10.55
CA ALA A 373 -3.75 25.48 11.21
C ALA A 373 -4.92 26.08 12.02
N GLY A 374 -6.17 25.78 11.64
CA GLY A 374 -7.35 26.23 12.37
C GLY A 374 -7.74 25.35 13.56
N THR A 375 -7.53 24.03 13.49
CA THR A 375 -8.04 23.10 14.52
C THR A 375 -7.04 22.85 15.66
N VAL A 376 -5.74 23.07 15.45
CA VAL A 376 -4.73 22.92 16.52
C VAL A 376 -4.41 24.25 17.21
N ASP A 377 -4.47 25.39 16.50
CA ASP A 377 -4.14 26.72 17.08
C ASP A 377 -5.36 27.55 17.51
N LEU A 378 -6.59 27.18 17.18
CA LEU A 378 -7.80 27.84 17.69
C LEU A 378 -8.77 26.85 18.33
N GLY A 379 -8.64 26.73 19.66
CA GLY A 379 -9.76 26.31 20.49
C GLY A 379 -11.02 27.11 20.13
N LEU A 380 -12.12 26.39 19.88
CA LEU A 380 -13.52 26.86 19.87
C LEU A 380 -14.08 27.62 18.65
N THR A 381 -13.43 27.69 17.48
CA THR A 381 -14.06 28.29 16.26
C THR A 381 -14.09 27.43 14.99
N GLY A 382 -13.79 26.14 15.07
CA GLY A 382 -13.88 25.17 13.96
C GLY A 382 -15.21 24.39 13.87
N LEU A 383 -16.37 25.06 13.95
CA LEU A 383 -17.68 24.38 14.09
C LEU A 383 -18.30 23.87 12.77
N GLY A 384 -17.73 24.17 11.60
CA GLY A 384 -18.35 23.86 10.31
C GLY A 384 -18.27 22.38 9.87
N MET A 385 -17.18 21.69 10.20
CA MET A 385 -16.94 20.30 9.74
C MET A 385 -17.40 19.23 10.75
N LEU A 386 -17.41 19.55 12.05
CA LEU A 386 -17.86 18.62 13.09
C LEU A 386 -19.37 18.32 13.04
N ILE A 387 -20.19 19.27 12.57
CA ILE A 387 -21.65 19.09 12.48
C ILE A 387 -22.05 18.09 11.37
N VAL A 388 -21.27 18.01 10.29
CA VAL A 388 -21.61 17.15 9.14
C VAL A 388 -21.27 15.68 9.39
N ALA A 389 -20.31 15.38 10.27
CA ALA A 389 -19.91 14.02 10.61
C ALA A 389 -20.72 13.39 11.77
N ALA A 390 -21.44 14.20 12.56
CA ALA A 390 -22.14 13.75 13.79
C ALA A 390 -23.11 12.55 13.62
N PRO A 391 -23.88 12.40 12.51
CA PRO A 391 -24.80 11.26 12.36
C PRO A 391 -24.11 9.92 12.10
N ILE A 392 -22.82 9.92 11.74
CA ILE A 392 -22.04 8.70 11.44
C ILE A 392 -21.49 8.09 12.75
N LEU A 393 -21.29 8.93 13.78
CA LEU A 393 -20.58 8.61 15.03
C LEU A 393 -21.37 7.73 16.02
N THR A 394 -22.67 7.54 15.84
CA THR A 394 -23.52 6.83 16.83
C THR A 394 -23.80 5.36 16.50
N SER A 395 -23.38 4.85 15.34
CA SER A 395 -23.85 3.55 14.81
C SER A 395 -22.95 2.33 15.07
N LEU A 396 -21.80 2.47 15.73
CA LEU A 396 -20.87 1.36 15.95
C LEU A 396 -20.37 1.33 17.39
N LYS A 397 -21.05 0.57 18.25
CA LYS A 397 -20.55 0.15 19.57
C LYS A 397 -20.65 -1.37 19.66
N ALA A 398 -19.52 -2.06 19.69
CA ALA A 398 -19.41 -3.45 20.12
C ALA A 398 -18.79 -3.49 21.53
N PRO A 399 -19.32 -4.31 22.46
CA PRO A 399 -18.82 -4.41 23.83
C PRO A 399 -17.69 -5.43 23.93
N ALA A 400 -16.61 -5.10 24.66
CA ALA A 400 -15.48 -5.99 24.90
C ALA A 400 -15.58 -6.76 26.24
N LYS A 401 -15.43 -8.08 26.12
CA LYS A 401 -14.67 -9.07 26.92
C LYS A 401 -14.69 -9.03 28.45
N HIS A 402 -15.08 -10.18 29.01
CA HIS A 402 -14.41 -10.81 30.16
C HIS A 402 -14.62 -12.33 30.11
N LEU A 403 -13.55 -13.08 29.85
CA LEU A 403 -13.29 -14.50 30.18
C LEU A 403 -12.22 -14.97 29.22
N LEU A 404 -10.99 -15.22 29.69
CA LEU A 404 -10.00 -16.16 29.11
C LEU A 404 -8.66 -15.95 29.82
N ASP A 405 -8.49 -16.59 30.98
CA ASP A 405 -7.27 -16.45 31.80
C ASP A 405 -6.74 -17.78 32.37
N LYS A 406 -7.09 -18.94 31.79
CA LYS A 406 -6.59 -20.23 32.29
C LYS A 406 -6.25 -21.22 31.16
N VAL A 407 -5.14 -21.95 31.36
CA VAL A 407 -4.67 -23.22 30.71
C VAL A 407 -3.47 -23.07 29.77
N GLY A 408 -2.22 -23.23 30.23
CA GLY A 408 -1.01 -23.13 29.40
C GLY A 408 -0.59 -24.44 28.70
N ALA A 409 -0.16 -24.34 27.43
CA ALA A 409 0.54 -25.38 26.64
C ALA A 409 1.43 -24.74 25.53
N PRO A 410 2.41 -25.44 24.92
CA PRO A 410 3.48 -24.87 24.08
C PRO A 410 3.07 -24.33 22.69
N ALA A 411 2.14 -24.95 21.96
CA ALA A 411 1.58 -24.38 20.71
C ALA A 411 0.61 -23.22 21.00
N ILE A 412 -0.17 -23.35 22.08
CA ILE A 412 -1.04 -22.29 22.61
C ILE A 412 -0.22 -21.12 23.17
N THR A 413 1.02 -21.31 23.61
CA THR A 413 1.89 -20.18 24.01
C THR A 413 2.45 -19.43 22.82
N ARG A 414 2.65 -20.07 21.66
CA ARG A 414 2.90 -19.36 20.38
C ARG A 414 1.67 -18.59 19.92
N TRP A 415 0.48 -19.20 19.95
CA TRP A 415 -0.79 -18.53 19.66
C TRP A 415 -1.09 -17.39 20.66
N ARG A 416 -0.89 -17.60 21.96
CA ARG A 416 -1.06 -16.57 23.01
C ARG A 416 0.00 -15.48 23.00
N GLN A 417 1.26 -15.78 22.70
CA GLN A 417 2.27 -14.74 22.47
C GLN A 417 1.92 -13.88 21.24
N LYS A 418 1.31 -14.48 20.20
CA LYS A 418 0.78 -13.71 19.06
C LYS A 418 -0.42 -12.83 19.45
N LEU A 419 -1.23 -13.24 20.43
CA LEU A 419 -2.43 -12.52 20.89
C LEU A 419 -2.18 -11.50 22.02
N ALA A 420 -1.17 -11.68 22.86
CA ALA A 420 -0.89 -10.85 24.04
C ALA A 420 -0.41 -9.41 23.74
N GLY A 421 -0.30 -9.03 22.46
CA GLY A 421 0.02 -7.65 22.03
C GLY A 421 -1.20 -6.75 21.78
N ARG A 422 -2.42 -7.17 22.16
CA ARG A 422 -3.70 -6.55 21.74
C ARG A 422 -4.32 -5.51 22.70
N ASP A 423 -3.69 -5.18 23.82
CA ASP A 423 -4.28 -4.23 24.79
C ASP A 423 -4.07 -2.76 24.40
N ALA A 424 -4.70 -2.30 23.31
CA ALA A 424 -4.73 -0.87 22.96
C ALA A 424 -5.87 -0.46 22.01
N HIS A 425 -7.11 -0.87 22.26
CA HIS A 425 -8.25 -0.35 21.48
C HIS A 425 -9.33 0.25 22.39
N SER A 426 -9.39 1.58 22.40
CA SER A 426 -10.60 2.39 22.54
C SER A 426 -10.19 3.80 22.96
N LEU A 427 -10.20 4.75 22.00
CA LEU A 427 -10.46 6.21 22.14
C LEU A 427 -9.96 7.04 20.93
N ALA A 428 -9.28 6.45 19.93
CA ALA A 428 -8.71 7.16 18.76
C ALA A 428 -9.55 7.11 17.45
N GLY A 429 -10.80 6.65 17.50
CA GLY A 429 -11.62 6.32 16.32
C GLY A 429 -11.99 7.50 15.40
N ASP A 430 -12.25 8.68 15.96
CA ASP A 430 -12.86 9.79 15.20
C ASP A 430 -11.84 10.59 14.39
N ASN A 431 -10.67 10.85 14.95
CA ASN A 431 -9.57 11.52 14.24
C ASN A 431 -8.91 10.61 13.20
N SER A 432 -8.87 9.29 13.45
CA SER A 432 -8.22 8.34 12.56
C SER A 432 -8.95 8.18 11.23
N GLN A 433 -10.29 8.26 11.20
CA GLN A 433 -11.06 8.20 9.95
C GLN A 433 -10.84 9.43 9.06
N VAL A 434 -10.76 10.63 9.64
CA VAL A 434 -10.48 11.87 8.90
C VAL A 434 -9.05 11.85 8.35
N VAL A 435 -8.09 11.39 9.16
CA VAL A 435 -6.69 11.19 8.71
C VAL A 435 -6.62 10.15 7.59
N ALA A 436 -7.32 9.03 7.73
CA ALA A 436 -7.40 8.01 6.69
C ALA A 436 -8.03 8.56 5.40
N ALA A 437 -9.13 9.31 5.50
CA ALA A 437 -9.77 9.96 4.36
C ALA A 437 -8.83 10.91 3.62
N HIS A 438 -8.15 11.78 4.36
CA HIS A 438 -7.18 12.71 3.81
C HIS A 438 -6.00 11.98 3.14
N ARG A 439 -5.44 10.94 3.78
CA ARG A 439 -4.40 10.12 3.17
C ARG A 439 -4.89 9.39 1.93
N ALA A 440 -6.09 8.82 1.94
CA ALA A 440 -6.64 8.18 0.75
C ALA A 440 -6.76 9.17 -0.42
N MET A 441 -7.07 10.44 -0.15
CA MET A 441 -7.06 11.51 -1.17
C MET A 441 -5.64 11.78 -1.69
N GLN A 442 -4.65 11.89 -0.80
CA GLN A 442 -3.24 12.07 -1.19
C GLN A 442 -2.71 10.89 -2.00
N LEU A 443 -2.97 9.65 -1.55
CA LEU A 443 -2.55 8.45 -2.26
C LEU A 443 -3.21 8.33 -3.63
N SER A 444 -4.48 8.74 -3.77
CA SER A 444 -5.15 8.80 -5.08
C SER A 444 -4.48 9.81 -6.01
N ALA A 445 -4.07 10.97 -5.48
CA ALA A 445 -3.32 11.97 -6.23
C ALA A 445 -1.92 11.47 -6.61
N ASP A 446 -1.21 10.81 -5.69
CA ASP A 446 0.10 10.22 -5.93
C ASP A 446 0.05 9.13 -7.00
N ARG A 447 -1.02 8.32 -7.03
CA ARG A 447 -1.28 7.34 -8.10
C ARG A 447 -1.41 8.02 -9.46
N ALA A 448 -2.19 9.10 -9.55
CA ALA A 448 -2.34 9.88 -10.79
C ALA A 448 -1.01 10.51 -11.23
N GLY A 449 -0.27 11.08 -10.28
CA GLY A 449 1.08 11.59 -10.49
C GLY A 449 2.01 10.53 -11.07
N LEU A 450 2.02 9.34 -10.47
CA LEU A 450 2.88 8.23 -10.88
C LEU A 450 2.49 7.67 -12.26
N VAL A 451 1.20 7.56 -12.55
CA VAL A 451 0.73 7.15 -13.88
C VAL A 451 1.15 8.16 -14.94
N ALA A 452 1.05 9.46 -14.67
CA ALA A 452 1.46 10.50 -15.62
C ALA A 452 2.98 10.54 -15.85
N CYS A 453 3.79 10.52 -14.80
CA CYS A 453 5.26 10.57 -14.96
C CYS A 453 5.85 9.23 -15.43
N GLY A 454 5.34 8.12 -14.91
CA GLY A 454 5.84 6.77 -15.20
C GLY A 454 7.20 6.43 -14.62
N ASP A 455 7.74 7.28 -13.75
CA ASP A 455 9.02 7.06 -13.10
C ASP A 455 8.88 7.19 -11.58
N PRO A 456 8.95 6.08 -10.83
CA PRO A 456 8.84 6.12 -9.37
C PRO A 456 9.99 6.90 -8.72
N ARG A 457 11.18 7.02 -9.36
CA ARG A 457 12.27 7.84 -8.81
C ARG A 457 11.93 9.31 -8.87
N ALA A 458 11.48 9.77 -10.03
CA ALA A 458 11.05 11.15 -10.23
C ALA A 458 9.86 11.50 -9.33
N ALA A 459 8.95 10.55 -9.12
CA ALA A 459 7.83 10.69 -8.18
C ALA A 459 8.30 10.87 -6.72
N VAL A 460 9.21 10.02 -6.23
CA VAL A 460 9.81 10.21 -4.89
C VAL A 460 10.50 11.57 -4.79
N ARG A 461 11.32 11.94 -5.78
CA ARG A 461 11.99 13.25 -5.81
C ARG A 461 10.98 14.39 -5.70
N ALA A 462 9.89 14.33 -6.47
CA ALA A 462 8.84 15.32 -6.42
C ALA A 462 8.19 15.40 -5.02
N MET A 463 7.85 14.27 -4.39
CA MET A 463 7.28 14.25 -3.03
C MET A 463 8.16 14.99 -2.01
N PHE A 464 9.48 14.87 -2.11
CA PHE A 464 10.42 15.62 -1.28
C PHE A 464 10.49 17.10 -1.68
N ALA A 465 10.61 17.39 -2.98
CA ALA A 465 10.86 18.74 -3.46
C ALA A 465 9.67 19.68 -3.25
N VAL A 466 8.43 19.20 -3.36
CA VAL A 466 7.22 20.06 -3.30
C VAL A 466 6.85 20.53 -1.89
N HIS A 467 7.52 20.01 -0.85
CA HIS A 467 7.26 20.43 0.52
C HIS A 467 8.56 20.89 1.19
N PRO A 468 8.66 22.15 1.67
CA PRO A 468 9.91 22.69 2.23
C PRO A 468 10.53 21.82 3.32
N SER A 469 9.70 21.25 4.20
CA SER A 469 10.20 20.38 5.28
C SER A 469 10.71 19.01 4.81
N TYR A 470 10.29 18.53 3.64
CA TYR A 470 10.82 17.30 3.08
C TYR A 470 12.05 17.59 2.23
N LEU A 471 12.07 18.70 1.50
CA LEU A 471 13.22 19.13 0.72
C LEU A 471 14.50 19.20 1.55
N THR A 472 14.41 19.68 2.80
CA THR A 472 15.56 19.72 3.73
C THR A 472 16.14 18.34 4.07
N LEU A 473 15.38 17.27 3.85
CA LEU A 473 15.81 15.88 4.09
C LEU A 473 16.41 15.24 2.84
N TRP A 474 16.30 15.86 1.66
CA TRP A 474 16.80 15.30 0.41
C TRP A 474 18.31 14.95 0.44
N PRO A 475 19.20 15.75 1.06
CA PRO A 475 20.60 15.36 1.21
C PRO A 475 20.80 14.06 2.03
N LEU A 476 19.90 13.76 2.97
CA LEU A 476 19.94 12.50 3.73
C LEU A 476 19.56 11.31 2.84
N VAL A 477 18.59 11.47 1.94
CA VAL A 477 18.22 10.43 0.97
C VAL A 477 19.40 10.04 0.09
N GLY A 478 20.21 11.02 -0.34
CA GLY A 478 21.40 10.76 -1.15
C GLY A 478 22.57 10.12 -0.39
N SER A 479 22.59 10.20 0.94
CA SER A 479 23.72 9.72 1.78
C SER A 479 23.41 8.48 2.62
N HIS A 480 22.14 8.24 2.94
CA HIS A 480 21.67 7.13 3.80
C HIS A 480 20.57 6.30 3.12
N GLY A 481 20.27 6.59 1.85
CA GLY A 481 19.18 5.96 1.12
C GLY A 481 17.79 6.46 1.51
N LEU A 482 16.81 6.11 0.68
CA LEU A 482 15.40 6.46 0.90
C LEU A 482 14.86 5.81 2.17
N ARG A 483 15.04 4.49 2.32
CA ARG A 483 14.57 3.72 3.47
C ARG A 483 15.15 4.27 4.77
N GLY A 484 16.48 4.38 4.84
CA GLY A 484 17.18 4.90 6.03
C GLY A 484 16.73 6.31 6.41
N THR A 485 16.37 7.15 5.44
CA THR A 485 15.87 8.51 5.71
C THR A 485 14.46 8.52 6.27
N VAL A 486 13.51 7.79 5.66
CA VAL A 486 12.09 7.85 6.06
C VAL A 486 11.76 7.01 7.30
N THR A 487 12.58 6.01 7.62
CA THR A 487 12.42 5.19 8.84
C THR A 487 13.39 5.57 9.95
N ARG A 488 14.09 6.70 9.82
CA ARG A 488 15.05 7.16 10.82
C ARG A 488 14.35 7.39 12.16
N GLU A 489 14.98 6.93 13.23
CA GLU A 489 14.57 7.30 14.58
C GLU A 489 14.81 8.80 14.81
N ILE A 490 13.72 9.53 15.01
CA ILE A 490 13.76 10.93 15.44
C ILE A 490 13.80 10.97 16.97
N ARG A 491 14.52 11.95 17.51
CA ARG A 491 14.55 12.21 18.95
C ARG A 491 13.13 12.29 19.53
N GLY A 492 12.98 11.87 20.78
CA GLY A 492 11.70 11.72 21.46
C GLY A 492 10.82 12.97 21.46
N ASP A 493 11.44 14.15 21.39
CA ASP A 493 10.87 15.48 21.60
C ASP A 493 10.26 16.15 20.36
N ASP A 494 10.44 15.62 19.14
CA ASP A 494 9.83 16.17 17.92
C ASP A 494 8.76 15.24 17.32
N GLU A 495 7.62 15.14 18.01
CA GLU A 495 6.45 14.37 17.54
C GLU A 495 5.93 14.87 16.18
N ARG A 496 6.09 16.15 15.87
CA ARG A 496 5.63 16.75 14.61
C ARG A 496 6.49 16.33 13.44
N GLU A 497 7.81 16.30 13.60
CA GLU A 497 8.71 15.74 12.60
C GLU A 497 8.48 14.23 12.43
N ARG A 498 8.23 13.50 13.54
CA ARG A 498 7.93 12.06 13.50
C ARG A 498 6.69 11.77 12.66
N GLY A 499 5.57 12.43 12.97
CA GLY A 499 4.32 12.23 12.22
C GLY A 499 4.44 12.61 10.74
N ARG A 500 5.28 13.60 10.42
CA ARG A 500 5.59 14.00 9.02
C ARG A 500 6.40 12.94 8.28
N LEU A 501 7.44 12.37 8.90
CA LEU A 501 8.21 11.28 8.28
C LEU A 501 7.37 10.02 8.12
N GLU A 502 6.54 9.69 9.10
CA GLU A 502 5.62 8.56 9.03
C GLU A 502 4.62 8.74 7.87
N ASP A 503 4.06 9.93 7.69
CA ASP A 503 3.17 10.23 6.57
C ASP A 503 3.89 10.10 5.23
N LEU A 504 5.11 10.64 5.11
CA LEU A 504 5.92 10.51 3.91
C LEU A 504 6.28 9.04 3.62
N ALA A 505 6.62 8.26 4.65
CA ALA A 505 6.93 6.83 4.52
C ALA A 505 5.71 6.05 4.00
N VAL A 506 4.51 6.30 4.56
CA VAL A 506 3.27 5.69 4.08
C VAL A 506 3.00 6.04 2.63
N ARG A 507 3.16 7.32 2.25
CA ARG A 507 2.94 7.78 0.87
C ARG A 507 3.90 7.16 -0.13
N VAL A 508 5.20 7.19 0.16
CA VAL A 508 6.24 6.56 -0.66
C VAL A 508 5.96 5.07 -0.82
N ALA A 509 5.65 4.39 0.28
CA ALA A 509 5.49 2.95 0.25
C ALA A 509 4.19 2.53 -0.47
N ALA A 510 3.08 3.26 -0.28
CA ALA A 510 1.86 3.03 -1.03
C ALA A 510 2.02 3.32 -2.53
N MET A 511 2.80 4.34 -2.90
CA MET A 511 3.11 4.66 -4.30
C MET A 511 3.93 3.53 -4.95
N LEU A 512 4.98 3.04 -4.30
CA LEU A 512 5.79 1.93 -4.81
C LEU A 512 5.01 0.61 -4.85
N SER A 513 4.13 0.37 -3.88
CA SER A 513 3.19 -0.77 -3.89
C SER A 513 2.24 -0.70 -5.10
N PHE A 514 1.68 0.48 -5.37
CA PHE A 514 0.86 0.70 -6.57
C PHE A 514 1.67 0.50 -7.86
N TYR A 515 2.91 0.98 -7.93
CA TYR A 515 3.79 0.78 -9.09
C TYR A 515 3.98 -0.70 -9.44
N LEU A 516 4.02 -1.59 -8.45
CA LEU A 516 4.09 -3.04 -8.65
C LEU A 516 2.75 -3.68 -9.05
N SER A 517 1.63 -2.98 -8.93
CA SER A 517 0.30 -3.55 -9.17
C SER A 517 -0.03 -3.71 -10.66
N GLU A 518 -0.96 -4.62 -10.97
CA GLU A 518 -1.54 -4.73 -12.33
C GLU A 518 -2.33 -3.47 -12.70
N GLU A 519 -3.00 -2.82 -11.72
CA GLU A 519 -3.73 -1.57 -11.95
C GLU A 519 -2.82 -0.48 -12.53
N TYR A 520 -1.59 -0.34 -12.03
CA TYR A 520 -0.62 0.60 -12.60
C TYR A 520 -0.26 0.25 -14.04
N ALA A 521 -0.01 -1.02 -14.34
CA ALA A 521 0.34 -1.45 -15.69
C ALA A 521 -0.79 -1.16 -16.68
N GLN A 522 -2.03 -1.48 -16.28
CA GLN A 522 -3.24 -1.22 -17.06
C GLN A 522 -3.42 0.29 -17.34
N LEU A 523 -3.30 1.12 -16.30
CA LEU A 523 -3.46 2.57 -16.43
C LEU A 523 -2.34 3.20 -17.26
N ARG A 524 -1.10 2.71 -17.10
CA ARG A 524 0.03 3.21 -17.87
C ARG A 524 -0.09 2.84 -19.35
N ALA A 525 -0.54 1.62 -19.66
CA ALA A 525 -0.81 1.21 -21.04
C ALA A 525 -1.92 2.09 -21.66
N ALA A 526 -3.02 2.30 -20.93
CA ALA A 526 -4.16 3.08 -21.41
C ALA A 526 -3.84 4.52 -21.84
N ILE A 527 -2.86 5.18 -21.19
CA ILE A 527 -2.46 6.54 -21.57
C ILE A 527 -1.39 6.58 -22.67
N LEU A 528 -0.72 5.46 -22.97
CA LEU A 528 0.37 5.37 -23.93
C LEU A 528 -0.03 4.73 -25.27
N GLU A 529 -1.04 3.86 -25.27
CA GLU A 529 -1.72 3.40 -26.49
C GLU A 529 -2.35 4.58 -27.21
#